data_AF-A0A1I8F3N6-F1
#
_entry.id   AF-A0A1I8F3N6-F1
#
_cell.length_a   1.000
_cell.length_b   1.000
_cell.length_c   1.000
_cell.angle_alpha   90.00
_cell.angle_beta   90.00
_cell.angle_gamma   90.00
#
_symmetry.space_group_name_H-M   'P 1'
#
loop_
_entity.id
_entity.type
_entity.pdbx_description
1 polymer ?
#
loop_
_entity_poly.entity_id
_entity_poly.type
_entity_poly.pdbx_seq_one_letter_code
_entity_poly.pdbx_strand_id
1 'polypeptide(L)'
;SGLYCSIYPGDIYPYTRKPLFLVIDSDNSFAFHNFPNLFGQPLVCLMSPEEAPANFADQRQRGSLFTLFLHSPLTAFCAVCNVSTAVVMDWDRAQLILDKFLLEAGRQLARFRQIDVAYLQFYRDDFLRLLLLRYLFCSTTLRLHRAFRGPSFYPACRPPLPEQELAESAPLQKLLLDLALVFDTRALFGLGGKL
;
A
#
# COMPACT_ATOMS: atom_id res chain seq x y z
N SER A 1 -17.55 25.91 -4.69
CA SER A 1 -18.12 25.44 -5.98
C SER A 1 -17.94 23.94 -6.04
N GLY A 2 -19.04 23.20 -6.26
CA GLY A 2 -19.07 21.75 -6.44
C GLY A 2 -19.30 20.94 -5.15
N LEU A 3 -20.53 20.48 -4.91
CA LEU A 3 -20.76 19.29 -4.09
C LEU A 3 -20.03 18.13 -4.81
N TYR A 4 -18.84 17.75 -4.36
CA TYR A 4 -18.27 16.46 -4.71
C TYR A 4 -19.09 15.41 -3.98
N CYS A 5 -20.06 14.81 -4.67
CA CYS A 5 -20.81 13.67 -4.16
C CYS A 5 -19.89 12.43 -4.25
N SER A 6 -19.03 12.27 -3.25
CA SER A 6 -18.19 11.08 -3.13
C SER A 6 -19.02 9.92 -2.58
N ILE A 7 -18.80 8.72 -3.12
CA ILE A 7 -19.38 7.48 -2.60
C ILE A 7 -19.01 7.35 -1.12
N TYR A 8 -20.00 7.11 -0.26
CA TYR A 8 -19.83 6.91 1.17
C TYR A 8 -20.00 5.42 1.53
N PRO A 9 -19.43 4.94 2.66
CA PRO A 9 -19.64 3.55 3.10
C PRO A 9 -21.11 3.09 3.12
N GLY A 10 -22.02 4.00 3.46
CA GLY A 10 -23.47 3.77 3.48
C GLY A 10 -24.04 3.30 2.15
N ASP A 11 -23.50 3.80 1.04
CA ASP A 11 -23.95 3.49 -0.31
C ASP A 11 -23.55 2.06 -0.73
N ILE A 12 -22.52 1.51 -0.10
CA ILE A 12 -21.94 0.20 -0.43
C ILE A 12 -22.51 -0.92 0.45
N TYR A 13 -23.17 -0.61 1.57
CA TYR A 13 -23.74 -1.61 2.48
C TYR A 13 -24.55 -2.72 1.78
N PRO A 14 -25.44 -2.42 0.80
CA PRO A 14 -26.21 -3.48 0.16
C PRO A 14 -25.35 -4.58 -0.49
N TYR A 15 -24.15 -4.23 -0.95
CA TYR A 15 -23.20 -5.13 -1.61
C TYR A 15 -22.35 -5.93 -0.63
N THR A 16 -22.21 -5.48 0.63
CA THR A 16 -21.49 -6.20 1.69
C THR A 16 -22.20 -7.47 2.20
N ARG A 17 -23.36 -7.82 1.62
CA ARG A 17 -24.05 -9.11 1.84
C ARG A 17 -23.36 -10.30 1.15
N LYS A 18 -22.32 -10.04 0.38
CA LYS A 18 -21.42 -11.03 -0.24
C LYS A 18 -19.97 -10.65 0.06
N PRO A 19 -19.01 -11.59 -0.07
CA PRO A 19 -17.60 -11.26 0.01
C PRO A 19 -17.25 -10.07 -0.91
N LEU A 20 -16.67 -9.01 -0.36
CA LEU A 20 -16.35 -7.78 -1.09
C LEU A 20 -14.94 -7.28 -0.76
N PHE A 21 -14.17 -6.96 -1.80
CA PHE A 21 -12.85 -6.35 -1.70
C PHE A 21 -12.90 -4.97 -2.37
N LEU A 22 -12.56 -3.92 -1.63
CA LEU A 22 -12.62 -2.54 -2.09
C LEU A 22 -11.23 -1.90 -2.11
N VAL A 23 -10.97 -1.12 -3.16
CA VAL A 23 -9.86 -0.17 -3.22
C VAL A 23 -10.48 1.22 -3.28
N ILE A 24 -10.26 2.02 -2.24
CA ILE A 24 -10.79 3.36 -2.09
C ILE A 24 -9.63 4.34 -2.30
N ASP A 25 -9.54 4.87 -3.50
CA ASP A 25 -8.49 5.81 -3.89
C ASP A 25 -9.10 7.20 -4.10
N SER A 26 -9.12 7.99 -3.03
CA SER A 26 -9.82 9.28 -2.98
C SER A 26 -9.33 10.11 -1.80
N ASP A 27 -9.45 11.43 -1.89
CA ASP A 27 -9.19 12.36 -0.79
C ASP A 27 -10.14 12.14 0.42
N ASN A 28 -11.26 11.44 0.23
CA ASN A 28 -12.20 11.05 1.30
C ASN A 28 -12.10 9.56 1.68
N SER A 29 -10.97 8.90 1.38
CA SER A 29 -10.77 7.47 1.67
C SER A 29 -10.96 7.15 3.17
N PHE A 30 -10.61 8.08 4.05
CA PHE A 30 -10.75 7.97 5.50
C PHE A 30 -12.20 7.74 5.97
N ALA A 31 -13.21 8.10 5.17
CA ALA A 31 -14.61 7.79 5.48
C ALA A 31 -14.83 6.28 5.65
N PHE A 32 -14.07 5.45 4.93
CA PHE A 32 -14.13 3.99 5.01
C PHE A 32 -13.31 3.41 6.18
N HIS A 33 -12.60 4.25 6.94
CA HIS A 33 -11.79 3.80 8.07
C HIS A 33 -12.64 3.16 9.17
N ASN A 34 -13.92 3.52 9.31
CA ASN A 34 -14.81 2.90 10.29
C ASN A 34 -15.92 2.08 9.64
N PHE A 35 -15.70 1.57 8.42
CA PHE A 35 -16.70 0.82 7.67
C PHE A 35 -17.03 -0.51 8.38
N PRO A 36 -18.23 -0.65 9.00
CA PRO A 36 -18.55 -1.82 9.80
C PRO A 36 -18.90 -3.02 8.91
N ASN A 37 -18.51 -4.21 9.36
CA ASN A 37 -18.98 -5.45 8.76
C ASN A 37 -20.36 -5.83 9.33
N LEU A 38 -21.43 -5.38 8.67
CA LEU A 38 -22.81 -5.58 9.14
C LEU A 38 -23.35 -7.00 8.91
N PHE A 39 -22.81 -7.74 7.93
CA PHE A 39 -23.39 -9.03 7.49
C PHE A 39 -22.49 -10.24 7.78
N GLY A 40 -21.36 -10.03 8.46
CA GLY A 40 -20.40 -11.08 8.79
C GLY A 40 -19.75 -11.74 7.56
N GLN A 41 -19.85 -11.11 6.39
CA GLN A 41 -19.20 -11.58 5.17
C GLN A 41 -17.77 -11.05 5.11
N PRO A 42 -16.86 -11.72 4.39
CA PRO A 42 -15.52 -11.20 4.14
C PRO A 42 -15.59 -9.82 3.51
N LEU A 43 -15.01 -8.83 4.17
CA LEU A 43 -14.93 -7.47 3.68
C LEU A 43 -13.49 -7.02 3.88
N VAL A 44 -12.83 -6.57 2.81
CA VAL A 44 -11.53 -5.90 2.89
C VAL A 44 -11.62 -4.57 2.17
N CYS A 45 -11.11 -3.52 2.78
CA CYS A 45 -10.98 -2.20 2.19
C CYS A 45 -9.52 -1.76 2.27
N LEU A 46 -8.93 -1.46 1.12
CA LEU A 46 -7.64 -0.77 1.03
C LEU A 46 -7.91 0.70 0.72
N MET A 47 -7.30 1.62 1.45
CA MET A 47 -7.54 3.05 1.37
C MET A 47 -6.24 3.77 1.04
N SER A 48 -6.30 4.72 0.10
CA SER A 48 -5.19 5.61 -0.21
C SER A 48 -4.81 6.47 1.01
N PRO A 49 -3.56 6.96 1.08
CA PRO A 49 -3.19 8.01 2.02
C PRO A 49 -4.10 9.24 1.92
N GLU A 50 -4.34 9.92 3.04
CA GLU A 50 -5.10 11.18 3.10
C GLU A 50 -4.26 12.33 2.53
N GLU A 51 -2.97 12.33 2.84
CA GLU A 51 -2.03 13.38 2.48
C GLU A 51 -0.93 12.86 1.54
N ALA A 52 -0.46 13.76 0.68
CA ALA A 52 0.76 13.57 -0.11
C ALA A 52 1.71 14.72 0.25
N PRO A 53 3.04 14.51 0.33
CA PRO A 53 3.97 15.60 0.63
C PRO A 53 3.88 16.68 -0.44
N ALA A 54 4.18 17.94 -0.10
CA ALA A 54 3.98 19.09 -0.99
C ALA A 54 4.59 18.91 -2.39
N ASN A 55 5.77 18.29 -2.46
CA ASN A 55 6.48 18.00 -3.72
C ASN A 55 5.77 16.97 -4.62
N PHE A 56 4.79 16.24 -4.07
CA PHE A 56 3.99 15.22 -4.73
C PHE A 56 2.51 15.62 -4.86
N ALA A 57 2.10 16.75 -4.31
CA ALA A 57 0.70 17.21 -4.38
C ALA A 57 0.25 17.47 -5.83
N ASP A 58 1.15 18.04 -6.66
CA ASP A 58 0.91 18.23 -8.11
C ASP A 58 0.80 16.91 -8.87
N GLN A 59 1.36 15.81 -8.36
CA GLN A 59 1.23 14.49 -9.00
C GLN A 59 -0.19 13.93 -8.91
N ARG A 60 -1.06 14.42 -8.01
CA ARG A 60 -2.49 14.02 -7.99
C ARG A 60 -3.18 14.32 -9.33
N GLN A 61 -2.74 15.34 -10.07
CA GLN A 61 -3.24 15.68 -11.41
C GLN A 61 -2.77 14.69 -12.50
N ARG A 62 -1.71 13.89 -12.23
CA ARG A 62 -1.13 12.91 -13.16
C ARG A 62 -1.60 11.47 -12.89
N GLY A 63 -2.48 11.27 -11.91
CA GLY A 63 -2.97 9.98 -11.46
C GLY A 63 -2.60 9.69 -10.01
N SER A 64 -3.35 8.79 -9.37
CA SER A 64 -3.08 8.46 -7.97
C SER A 64 -1.85 7.60 -7.80
N LEU A 65 -0.95 8.03 -6.91
CA LEU A 65 0.21 7.27 -6.48
C LEU A 65 -0.19 5.91 -5.89
N PHE A 66 -1.32 5.85 -5.18
CA PHE A 66 -1.81 4.62 -4.57
C PHE A 66 -2.19 3.59 -5.63
N THR A 67 -3.04 3.97 -6.60
CA THR A 67 -3.33 3.12 -7.76
C THR A 67 -2.05 2.73 -8.51
N LEU A 68 -1.09 3.64 -8.66
CA LEU A 68 0.17 3.32 -9.33
C LEU A 68 0.96 2.23 -8.57
N PHE A 69 1.01 2.26 -7.24
CA PHE A 69 1.62 1.18 -6.46
C PHE A 69 0.88 -0.16 -6.65
N LEU A 70 -0.44 -0.14 -6.67
CA LEU A 70 -1.28 -1.32 -6.84
C LEU A 70 -1.21 -1.91 -8.25
N HIS A 71 -0.91 -1.10 -9.27
CA HIS A 71 -0.80 -1.52 -10.66
C HIS A 71 0.64 -1.84 -11.10
N SER A 72 1.59 -0.95 -10.78
CA SER A 72 3.01 -1.01 -11.18
C SER A 72 3.91 -0.52 -10.02
N PRO A 73 4.14 -1.37 -9.00
CA PRO A 73 4.86 -0.98 -7.77
C PRO A 73 6.26 -0.41 -7.99
N LEU A 74 7.04 -0.93 -8.95
CA LEU A 74 8.36 -0.37 -9.26
C LEU A 74 8.28 1.03 -9.88
N THR A 75 7.33 1.25 -10.80
CA THR A 75 7.11 2.58 -11.38
C THR A 75 6.69 3.57 -10.30
N ALA A 76 5.84 3.14 -9.37
CA ALA A 76 5.45 3.94 -8.22
C ALA A 76 6.65 4.26 -7.31
N PHE A 77 7.50 3.26 -7.02
CA PHE A 77 8.72 3.45 -6.25
C PHE A 77 9.64 4.49 -6.90
N CYS A 78 9.89 4.38 -8.20
CA CYS A 78 10.67 5.35 -8.97
C CYS A 78 10.04 6.75 -8.92
N ALA A 79 8.72 6.85 -9.06
CA ALA A 79 8.00 8.12 -8.97
C ALA A 79 8.16 8.78 -7.59
N VAL A 80 8.03 8.01 -6.50
CA VAL A 80 8.27 8.50 -5.13
C VAL A 80 9.72 8.94 -4.93
N CYS A 81 10.66 8.23 -5.56
CA CYS A 81 12.08 8.53 -5.44
C CYS A 81 12.59 9.60 -6.43
N ASN A 82 11.71 10.17 -7.27
CA ASN A 82 12.06 11.10 -8.36
C ASN A 82 13.10 10.53 -9.35
N VAL A 83 13.02 9.23 -9.65
CA VAL A 83 13.86 8.55 -10.65
C VAL A 83 13.22 8.73 -12.03
N SER A 84 13.84 9.53 -12.90
CA SER A 84 13.31 9.87 -14.23
C SER A 84 13.68 8.87 -15.33
N THR A 85 14.83 8.20 -15.21
CA THR A 85 15.35 7.26 -16.22
C THR A 85 16.20 6.19 -15.55
N ALA A 86 15.79 4.92 -15.64
CA ALA A 86 16.60 3.79 -15.21
C ALA A 86 17.02 2.96 -16.43
N VAL A 87 18.22 2.38 -16.39
CA VAL A 87 18.70 1.50 -17.46
C VAL A 87 17.95 0.17 -17.41
N VAL A 88 17.74 -0.50 -18.55
CA VAL A 88 17.02 -1.79 -18.64
C VAL A 88 17.58 -2.84 -17.66
N MET A 89 18.91 -2.89 -17.50
CA MET A 89 19.58 -3.81 -16.57
C MET A 89 19.22 -3.56 -15.10
N ASP A 90 18.99 -2.30 -14.72
CA ASP A 90 18.59 -1.93 -13.36
C ASP A 90 17.13 -2.35 -13.10
N TRP A 91 16.29 -2.28 -14.14
CA TRP A 91 14.88 -2.70 -14.08
C TRP A 91 14.73 -4.21 -13.82
N ASP A 92 15.45 -5.07 -14.53
CA ASP A 92 15.37 -6.52 -14.32
C ASP A 92 15.83 -6.89 -12.89
N ARG A 93 16.92 -6.26 -12.43
CA ARG A 93 17.41 -6.45 -11.07
C ARG A 93 16.41 -5.97 -10.02
N ALA A 94 15.81 -4.79 -10.23
CA ALA A 94 14.79 -4.23 -9.37
C ALA A 94 13.55 -5.14 -9.29
N GLN A 95 13.13 -5.71 -10.43
CA GLN A 95 12.00 -6.63 -10.49
C GLN A 95 12.25 -7.89 -9.65
N LEU A 96 13.45 -8.48 -9.76
CA LEU A 96 13.83 -9.62 -8.93
C LEU A 96 13.84 -9.31 -7.42
N ILE A 97 14.20 -8.09 -7.03
CA ILE A 97 14.16 -7.66 -5.62
C ILE A 97 12.71 -7.45 -5.16
N LEU A 98 11.87 -6.83 -6.00
CA LEU A 98 10.44 -6.67 -5.71
C LEU A 98 9.77 -8.04 -5.55
N ASP A 99 10.02 -9.00 -6.43
CA ASP A 99 9.42 -10.34 -6.34
C ASP A 99 9.79 -11.04 -5.03
N LYS A 100 11.05 -10.90 -4.59
CA LYS A 100 11.50 -11.37 -3.28
C LYS A 100 10.79 -10.65 -2.13
N PHE A 101 10.58 -9.33 -2.26
CA PHE A 101 9.83 -8.56 -1.28
C PHE A 101 8.40 -9.07 -1.16
N LEU A 102 7.68 -9.22 -2.27
CA LEU A 102 6.28 -9.66 -2.26
C LEU A 102 6.15 -11.07 -1.69
N LEU A 103 7.08 -11.98 -2.01
CA LEU A 103 7.14 -13.32 -1.44
C LEU A 103 7.36 -13.30 0.08
N GLU A 104 8.32 -12.50 0.55
CA GLU A 104 8.60 -12.39 1.99
C GLU A 104 7.44 -11.71 2.74
N ALA A 105 6.81 -10.69 2.15
CA ALA A 105 5.64 -10.04 2.73
C ALA A 105 4.48 -11.04 2.88
N GLY A 106 4.24 -11.88 1.88
CA GLY A 106 3.25 -12.96 1.96
C GLY A 106 3.57 -13.99 3.05
N ARG A 107 4.85 -14.33 3.23
CA ARG A 107 5.30 -15.24 4.29
C ARG A 107 5.07 -14.64 5.67
N GLN A 108 5.38 -13.37 5.88
CA GLN A 108 5.14 -12.67 7.13
C GLN A 108 3.65 -12.57 7.41
N LEU A 109 2.85 -12.25 6.39
CA LEU A 109 1.39 -12.19 6.48
C LEU A 109 0.79 -13.51 7.01
N ALA A 110 1.26 -14.64 6.50
CA ALA A 110 0.83 -15.98 6.91
C ALA A 110 1.24 -16.37 8.35
N ARG A 111 2.21 -15.66 8.95
CA ARG A 111 2.68 -15.91 10.32
C ARG A 111 1.95 -15.08 11.38
N PHE A 112 1.18 -14.06 10.99
CA PHE A 112 0.41 -13.28 11.94
C PHE A 112 -0.72 -14.11 12.55
N ARG A 113 -0.66 -14.26 13.87
CA ARG A 113 -1.61 -15.09 14.63
C ARG A 113 -3.03 -14.53 14.66
N GLN A 114 -3.19 -13.22 14.43
CA GLN A 114 -4.47 -12.51 14.58
C GLN A 114 -4.92 -11.84 13.27
N ILE A 115 -4.53 -12.40 12.12
CA ILE A 115 -5.04 -11.90 10.84
C ILE A 115 -6.52 -12.23 10.68
N ASP A 116 -7.31 -11.25 10.22
CA ASP A 116 -8.72 -11.45 9.96
C ASP A 116 -8.94 -12.51 8.86
N VAL A 117 -9.96 -13.35 9.05
CA VAL A 117 -10.30 -14.43 8.11
C VAL A 117 -10.65 -13.91 6.71
N ALA A 118 -11.10 -12.66 6.58
CA ALA A 118 -11.37 -12.03 5.29
C ALA A 118 -10.11 -11.98 4.42
N TYR A 119 -8.96 -11.62 5.00
CA TYR A 119 -7.69 -11.65 4.29
C TYR A 119 -7.33 -13.06 3.82
N LEU A 120 -7.50 -14.07 4.68
CA LEU A 120 -7.20 -15.46 4.32
C LEU A 120 -8.06 -15.97 3.15
N GLN A 121 -9.32 -15.52 3.06
CA GLN A 121 -10.21 -15.89 1.97
C GLN A 121 -9.81 -15.21 0.65
N PHE A 122 -9.62 -13.90 0.66
CA PHE A 122 -9.22 -13.16 -0.55
C PHE A 122 -7.80 -13.52 -1.01
N TYR A 123 -6.91 -13.89 -0.09
CA TYR A 123 -5.57 -14.33 -0.45
C TYR A 123 -5.55 -15.61 -1.29
N ARG A 124 -6.64 -16.37 -1.39
CA ARG A 124 -6.73 -17.55 -2.27
C ARG A 124 -6.86 -17.18 -3.75
N ASP A 125 -7.36 -15.98 -4.04
CA ASP A 125 -7.43 -15.45 -5.40
C ASP A 125 -6.10 -14.79 -5.77
N ASP A 126 -5.54 -15.14 -6.93
CA ASP A 126 -4.21 -14.67 -7.33
C ASP A 126 -4.16 -13.16 -7.58
N PHE A 127 -5.23 -12.58 -8.13
CA PHE A 127 -5.32 -11.15 -8.40
C PHE A 127 -5.44 -10.36 -7.10
N LEU A 128 -6.34 -10.76 -6.19
CA LEU A 128 -6.51 -10.10 -4.89
C LEU A 128 -5.29 -10.30 -3.98
N ARG A 129 -4.65 -11.47 -4.02
CA ARG A 129 -3.37 -11.72 -3.35
C ARG A 129 -2.32 -10.74 -3.83
N LEU A 130 -2.15 -10.62 -5.15
CA LEU A 130 -1.16 -9.71 -5.73
C LEU A 130 -1.44 -8.26 -5.32
N LEU A 131 -2.70 -7.84 -5.36
CA LEU A 131 -3.14 -6.51 -4.95
C LEU A 131 -2.79 -6.23 -3.48
N LEU A 132 -3.04 -7.19 -2.59
CA LEU A 132 -2.69 -7.08 -1.18
C LEU A 132 -1.19 -6.98 -0.95
N LEU A 133 -0.38 -7.78 -1.64
CA LEU A 133 1.07 -7.74 -1.50
C LEU A 133 1.64 -6.41 -2.02
N ARG A 134 1.09 -5.86 -3.10
CA ARG A 134 1.44 -4.53 -3.61
C ARG A 134 1.03 -3.41 -2.65
N TYR A 135 -0.11 -3.54 -1.97
CA TYR A 135 -0.49 -2.66 -0.88
C TYR A 135 0.53 -2.67 0.26
N LEU A 136 1.00 -3.86 0.69
CA LEU A 136 2.02 -3.98 1.72
C LEU A 136 3.35 -3.34 1.29
N PHE A 137 3.74 -3.51 0.02
CA PHE A 137 4.90 -2.83 -0.55
C PHE A 137 4.73 -1.30 -0.54
N CYS A 138 3.56 -0.80 -0.91
CA CYS A 138 3.22 0.63 -0.82
C CYS A 138 3.36 1.15 0.62
N SER A 139 2.70 0.50 1.57
CA SER A 139 2.73 0.90 2.98
C SER A 139 4.15 0.91 3.54
N THR A 140 4.94 -0.13 3.25
CA THR A 140 6.34 -0.23 3.68
C THR A 140 7.22 0.85 3.05
N THR A 141 7.04 1.10 1.74
CA THR A 141 7.79 2.14 1.03
C THR A 141 7.53 3.52 1.62
N LEU A 142 6.27 3.89 1.81
CA LEU A 142 5.92 5.20 2.33
C LEU A 142 6.36 5.36 3.80
N ARG A 143 6.18 4.33 4.64
CA ARG A 143 6.61 4.39 6.06
C ARG A 143 8.13 4.56 6.25
N LEU A 144 8.94 3.98 5.36
CA LEU A 144 10.40 4.07 5.44
C LEU A 144 10.96 5.31 4.71
N HIS A 145 10.18 5.94 3.84
CA HIS A 145 10.61 7.10 3.08
C HIS A 145 10.55 8.38 3.93
N ARG A 146 11.68 9.09 4.05
CA ARG A 146 11.87 10.22 4.99
C ARG A 146 10.92 11.40 4.78
N ALA A 147 10.36 11.54 3.58
CA ALA A 147 9.41 12.60 3.22
C ALA A 147 7.97 12.32 3.66
N PHE A 148 7.61 11.07 4.00
CA PHE A 148 6.25 10.68 4.39
C PHE A 148 6.25 10.43 5.90
N ARG A 149 5.81 11.42 6.67
CA ARG A 149 5.88 11.37 8.14
C ARG A 149 4.50 11.54 8.76
N GLY A 150 4.02 10.47 9.38
CA GLY A 150 2.75 10.45 10.09
C GLY A 150 1.69 9.61 9.37
N PRO A 151 0.66 9.18 10.11
CA PRO A 151 -0.32 8.21 9.63
C PRO A 151 -1.13 8.70 8.41
N SER A 152 -1.36 10.00 8.26
CA SER A 152 -2.06 10.59 7.12
C SER A 152 -1.35 10.36 5.77
N PHE A 153 -0.04 10.13 5.79
CA PHE A 153 0.78 9.88 4.60
C PHE A 153 0.87 8.39 4.23
N TYR A 154 0.24 7.50 4.98
CA TYR A 154 0.31 6.06 4.76
C TYR A 154 -1.03 5.53 4.26
N PRO A 155 -1.02 4.52 3.38
CA PRO A 155 -2.25 3.82 3.04
C PRO A 155 -2.73 3.06 4.27
N ALA A 156 -4.04 2.89 4.37
CA ALA A 156 -4.70 2.19 5.47
C ALA A 156 -5.53 1.03 4.94
N CYS A 157 -5.88 0.08 5.81
CA CYS A 157 -6.81 -0.97 5.45
C CYS A 157 -7.77 -1.35 6.57
N ARG A 158 -8.89 -1.98 6.18
CA ARG A 158 -9.85 -2.60 7.09
C ARG A 158 -10.19 -4.00 6.61
N PRO A 159 -10.24 -5.01 7.51
CA PRO A 159 -9.80 -5.01 8.91
C PRO A 159 -8.33 -4.59 9.06
N PRO A 160 -7.88 -4.02 10.19
CA PRO A 160 -6.52 -3.50 10.29
C PRO A 160 -5.48 -4.61 10.15
N LEU A 161 -4.42 -4.35 9.40
CA LEU A 161 -3.22 -5.18 9.37
C LEU A 161 -2.13 -4.57 10.28
N PRO A 162 -1.11 -5.35 10.68
CA PRO A 162 0.02 -4.82 11.45
C PRO A 162 1.06 -4.20 10.49
N GLU A 163 0.70 -3.17 9.73
CA GLU A 163 1.62 -2.65 8.70
C GLU A 163 2.88 -2.01 9.28
N GLN A 164 2.81 -1.47 10.50
CA GLN A 164 3.99 -0.95 11.19
C GLN A 164 4.97 -2.08 11.55
N GLU A 165 4.50 -3.19 12.13
CA GLU A 165 5.36 -4.34 12.46
C GLU A 165 5.98 -4.94 11.20
N LEU A 166 5.22 -4.99 10.10
CA LEU A 166 5.74 -5.40 8.79
C LEU A 166 6.83 -4.45 8.29
N ALA A 167 6.61 -3.14 8.38
CA ALA A 167 7.60 -2.15 7.96
C ALA A 167 8.87 -2.16 8.83
N GLU A 168 8.77 -2.61 10.08
CA GLU A 168 9.89 -2.79 11.01
C GLU A 168 10.62 -4.14 10.82
N SER A 169 10.08 -5.04 9.99
CA SER A 169 10.67 -6.35 9.70
C SER A 169 12.01 -6.21 8.96
N ALA A 170 13.10 -6.69 9.58
CA ALA A 170 14.45 -6.59 9.02
C ALA A 170 14.60 -7.20 7.60
N PRO A 171 14.00 -8.37 7.26
CA PRO A 171 14.01 -8.88 5.89
C PRO A 171 13.36 -7.95 4.87
N LEU A 172 12.20 -7.36 5.20
CA LEU A 172 11.48 -6.46 4.30
C LEU A 172 12.20 -5.12 4.13
N GLN A 173 12.72 -4.56 5.24
CA GLN A 173 13.56 -3.37 5.19
C GLN A 173 14.79 -3.62 4.32
N LYS A 174 15.50 -4.74 4.51
CA LYS A 174 16.67 -5.05 3.69
C LYS A 174 16.34 -5.08 2.20
N LEU A 175 15.28 -5.79 1.80
CA LEU A 175 14.87 -5.87 0.40
C LEU A 175 14.49 -4.50 -0.17
N LEU A 176 13.80 -3.66 0.60
CA LEU A 176 13.45 -2.31 0.17
C LEU A 176 14.68 -1.39 0.05
N LEU A 177 15.65 -1.52 0.95
CA LEU A 177 16.90 -0.76 0.89
C LEU A 177 17.81 -1.25 -0.24
N ASP A 178 17.84 -2.56 -0.51
CA ASP A 178 18.53 -3.14 -1.67
C ASP A 178 17.92 -2.61 -2.97
N LEU A 179 16.57 -2.49 -3.03
CA LEU A 179 15.88 -1.88 -4.17
C LEU A 179 16.26 -0.39 -4.32
N ALA A 180 16.29 0.37 -3.22
CA ALA A 180 16.70 1.77 -3.24
C ALA A 180 18.16 1.95 -3.70
N LEU A 181 19.04 0.99 -3.40
CA LEU A 181 20.42 1.00 -3.89
C LEU A 181 20.52 0.77 -5.40
N VAL A 182 19.62 0.00 -6.02
CA VAL A 182 19.60 -0.18 -7.48
C VAL A 182 19.36 1.14 -8.22
N PHE A 183 18.61 2.07 -7.60
CA PHE A 183 18.29 3.37 -8.19
C PHE A 183 19.04 4.55 -7.56
N ASP A 184 20.09 4.29 -6.76
CA ASP A 184 20.85 5.32 -6.03
C ASP A 184 20.01 6.22 -5.10
N THR A 185 18.86 5.74 -4.62
CA THR A 185 17.90 6.51 -3.80
C THR A 185 17.91 6.12 -2.32
N ARG A 186 18.89 5.31 -1.90
CA ARG A 186 19.03 4.82 -0.51
C ARG A 186 18.99 5.92 0.56
N ALA A 187 19.48 7.13 0.24
CA ALA A 187 19.48 8.27 1.16
C ALA A 187 18.08 8.77 1.52
N LEU A 188 17.07 8.49 0.70
CA LEU A 188 15.68 8.86 0.93
C LEU A 188 15.00 7.99 2.00
N PHE A 189 15.60 6.85 2.36
CA PHE A 189 15.01 5.88 3.28
C PHE A 189 15.71 5.87 4.65
N GLY A 190 14.92 5.81 5.73
CA GLY A 190 15.39 5.60 7.10
C GLY A 190 15.17 4.15 7.53
N LEU A 191 16.03 3.61 8.39
CA LEU A 191 15.66 2.43 9.18
C LEU A 191 14.61 2.89 10.19
N GLY A 192 13.50 2.16 10.32
CA GLY A 192 12.43 2.49 11.28
C GLY A 192 13.01 2.58 12.69
N GLY A 193 13.32 3.80 13.13
CA GLY A 193 13.71 4.11 14.48
C GLY A 193 12.49 4.64 15.20
N LYS A 194 12.14 4.03 16.33
CA LYS A 194 11.10 4.49 17.24
C LYS A 194 11.17 6.01 17.39
N LEU A 195 10.11 6.70 16.96
CA LEU A 195 9.75 8.00 17.50
C LEU A 195 8.94 7.76 18.78
#